data_AF-A0A1D7XZE8-F1
#
_entry.id   AF-A0A1D7XZE8-F1
#
_cell.length_a   1.000
_cell.length_b   1.000
_cell.length_c   1.000
_cell.angle_alpha   90.00
_cell.angle_beta   90.00
_cell.angle_gamma   90.00
#
_symmetry.space_group_name_H-M   'P 1'
#
loop_
_entity.id
_entity.type
_entity.pdbx_description
1 polymer ?
#
loop_
_entity_poly.entity_id
_entity_poly.type
_entity_poly.pdbx_seq_one_letter_code
_entity_poly.pdbx_strand_id
1 'polypeptide(L)'
;MEKLNNKLLSYYGLILVGYNGILDMPSRLGDTFYDWGDWQQPLVDDEDIFWKSKEFSLNVVFDERRTNKTLKSIVNEISNLPECLLESKYGNFQVKVKAIQKVNSYENITKLSILFNERIPQLNATLLGPVGGNGLLIDGYDFKKDFGIVIRKVKPLDYVPITKQLSTTVFNTSQILSDHRNFKVFELDCAMAYSSASELKETTDKFKKLLSLGGYRVITFENESYNCFLTEGFKVVFVGENVIKFKLLLNITANFVDSGFVASGFVN
;
A
#
# COMPACT_ATOMS: atom_id res chain seq x y z
N MET A 1 2.75 -19.04 16.53
CA MET A 1 3.95 -19.80 16.12
C MET A 1 4.00 -19.81 14.61
N GLU A 2 4.99 -19.14 14.05
CA GLU A 2 5.17 -18.90 12.62
C GLU A 2 5.64 -20.17 11.91
N LYS A 3 5.06 -20.45 10.74
CA LYS A 3 5.42 -21.60 9.91
C LYS A 3 5.74 -21.16 8.50
N LEU A 4 6.73 -21.80 7.90
CA LEU A 4 7.07 -21.69 6.50
C LEU A 4 6.99 -23.09 5.88
N ASN A 5 6.13 -23.25 4.88
CA ASN A 5 5.88 -24.53 4.21
C ASN A 5 5.55 -25.67 5.19
N ASN A 6 4.57 -25.43 6.07
CA ASN A 6 4.12 -26.34 7.13
C ASN A 6 5.17 -26.69 8.21
N LYS A 7 6.37 -26.10 8.18
CA LYS A 7 7.39 -26.27 9.22
C LYS A 7 7.53 -25.01 10.05
N LEU A 8 7.61 -25.16 11.37
CA LEU A 8 7.86 -24.04 12.28
C LEU A 8 9.20 -23.38 11.98
N LEU A 9 9.32 -22.06 12.17
CA LEU A 9 10.62 -21.39 12.06
C LEU A 9 11.67 -22.00 13.02
N SER A 10 11.24 -22.47 14.20
CA SER A 10 12.09 -23.16 15.16
C SER A 10 12.68 -24.48 14.66
N TYR A 11 12.02 -25.17 13.71
CA TYR A 11 12.59 -26.37 13.05
C TYR A 11 13.90 -26.02 12.33
N TYR A 12 13.96 -24.81 11.75
CA TYR A 12 15.15 -24.28 11.10
C TYR A 12 16.11 -23.60 12.06
N GLY A 13 15.88 -23.64 13.39
CA GLY A 13 16.66 -22.86 14.36
C GLY A 13 16.47 -21.35 14.23
N LEU A 14 15.40 -20.90 13.55
CA LEU A 14 15.10 -19.49 13.34
C LEU A 14 14.14 -18.97 14.42
N ILE A 15 14.51 -17.85 15.01
CA ILE A 15 13.70 -17.10 15.98
C ILE A 15 13.28 -15.80 15.30
N LEU A 16 11.98 -15.55 15.23
CA LEU A 16 11.46 -14.31 14.67
C LEU A 16 11.77 -13.13 15.59
N VAL A 17 12.31 -12.05 15.00
CA VAL A 17 12.52 -10.76 15.67
C VAL A 17 11.46 -9.75 15.26
N GLY A 18 11.05 -9.75 13.99
CA GLY A 18 10.01 -8.83 13.52
C GLY A 18 9.76 -8.91 12.03
N TYR A 19 8.75 -8.15 11.61
CA TYR A 19 8.28 -8.08 10.23
C TYR A 19 8.62 -6.72 9.63
N ASN A 20 8.93 -6.69 8.34
CA ASN A 20 8.99 -5.46 7.57
C ASN A 20 8.14 -5.61 6.31
N GLY A 21 7.17 -4.71 6.10
CA GLY A 21 6.35 -4.68 4.90
C GLY A 21 5.24 -5.73 4.78
N ILE A 22 5.05 -6.61 5.77
CA ILE A 22 4.03 -7.70 5.68
C ILE A 22 2.60 -7.16 5.51
N LEU A 23 2.33 -5.99 6.10
CA LEU A 23 1.07 -5.26 6.01
C LEU A 23 1.09 -4.14 4.96
N ASP A 24 2.08 -4.06 4.09
CA ASP A 24 2.09 -3.04 3.03
C ASP A 24 0.92 -3.21 2.06
N MET A 25 0.53 -2.09 1.44
CA MET A 25 -0.25 -2.09 0.22
C MET A 25 0.71 -1.88 -0.97
N PRO A 26 0.73 -2.76 -1.98
CA PRO A 26 1.57 -2.58 -3.15
C PRO A 26 1.15 -1.34 -3.94
N SER A 27 2.06 -0.79 -4.75
CA SER A 27 1.69 0.22 -5.74
C SER A 27 0.92 -0.43 -6.91
N ARG A 28 0.25 0.39 -7.71
CA ARG A 28 -0.27 -0.04 -9.00
C ARG A 28 0.85 -0.48 -9.95
N LEU A 29 0.51 -1.41 -10.82
CA LEU A 29 1.35 -1.97 -11.88
C LEU A 29 0.93 -1.34 -13.21
N GLY A 30 1.92 -0.97 -14.04
CA GLY A 30 1.66 -0.31 -15.32
C GLY A 30 1.40 1.18 -15.15
N ASP A 31 0.85 1.78 -16.20
CA ASP A 31 0.51 3.19 -16.22
C ASP A 31 -0.75 3.42 -15.37
N THR A 32 -0.72 4.44 -14.52
CA THR A 32 -1.88 4.86 -13.72
C THR A 32 -2.63 6.01 -14.37
N PHE A 33 -2.09 6.53 -15.47
CA PHE A 33 -2.59 7.66 -16.24
C PHE A 33 -2.40 7.41 -17.71
N TYR A 34 -3.39 7.80 -18.51
CA TYR A 34 -3.17 8.01 -19.93
C TYR A 34 -2.89 9.49 -20.19
N ASP A 35 -1.81 9.78 -20.91
CA ASP A 35 -1.41 11.14 -21.24
C ASP A 35 -1.91 11.51 -22.65
N TRP A 36 -2.89 12.42 -22.71
CA TRP A 36 -3.46 12.93 -23.97
C TRP A 36 -2.66 14.09 -24.57
N GLY A 37 -1.50 14.43 -23.99
CA GLY A 37 -0.66 15.57 -24.36
C GLY A 37 -1.00 16.82 -23.56
N ASP A 38 -2.23 17.30 -23.70
CA ASP A 38 -2.76 18.47 -22.98
C ASP A 38 -3.24 18.10 -21.57
N TRP A 39 -4.01 17.01 -21.41
CA TRP A 39 -4.53 16.54 -20.13
C TRP A 39 -4.05 15.12 -19.76
N GLN A 40 -4.30 14.69 -18.53
CA GLN A 40 -4.00 13.34 -18.06
C GLN A 40 -5.27 12.70 -17.51
N GLN A 41 -5.57 11.49 -18.00
CA GLN A 41 -6.71 10.70 -17.58
C GLN A 41 -6.30 9.70 -16.50
N PRO A 42 -6.87 9.75 -15.28
CA PRO A 42 -6.72 8.67 -14.31
C PRO A 42 -7.37 7.40 -14.83
N LEU A 43 -6.59 6.33 -14.88
CA LEU A 43 -7.09 5.00 -15.26
C LEU A 43 -7.68 4.33 -14.01
N VAL A 44 -8.90 4.70 -13.63
CA VAL A 44 -9.50 4.25 -12.35
C VAL A 44 -10.50 3.12 -12.51
N ASP A 45 -10.85 2.71 -13.73
CA ASP A 45 -11.81 1.63 -13.94
C ASP A 45 -11.25 0.28 -13.47
N ASP A 46 -12.12 -0.63 -13.04
CA ASP A 46 -11.72 -1.93 -12.48
C ASP A 46 -10.81 -2.73 -13.44
N GLU A 47 -11.02 -2.58 -14.74
CA GLU A 47 -10.26 -3.25 -15.80
C GLU A 47 -8.83 -2.71 -15.94
N ASP A 48 -8.57 -1.49 -15.49
CA ASP A 48 -7.25 -0.84 -15.57
C ASP A 48 -6.44 -0.98 -14.28
N ILE A 49 -7.05 -1.44 -13.18
CA ILE A 49 -6.40 -1.55 -11.88
C ILE A 49 -5.64 -2.87 -11.77
N PHE A 50 -4.33 -2.78 -11.99
CA PHE A 50 -3.38 -3.85 -11.70
C PHE A 50 -2.49 -3.47 -10.52
N TRP A 51 -2.15 -4.44 -9.68
CA TRP A 51 -1.28 -4.26 -8.50
C TRP A 51 0.06 -4.97 -8.70
N LYS A 52 1.16 -4.32 -8.28
CA LYS A 52 2.48 -4.97 -8.27
C LYS A 52 2.50 -6.11 -7.26
N SER A 53 3.44 -7.04 -7.43
CA SER A 53 3.76 -8.01 -6.39
C SER A 53 4.24 -7.30 -5.12
N LYS A 54 3.96 -7.89 -3.96
CA LYS A 54 4.32 -7.31 -2.68
C LYS A 54 5.54 -8.03 -2.13
N GLU A 55 6.61 -7.26 -1.90
CA GLU A 55 7.80 -7.75 -1.23
C GLU A 55 7.80 -7.34 0.23
N PHE A 56 8.17 -8.28 1.09
CA PHE A 56 8.29 -8.06 2.53
C PHE A 56 9.39 -8.95 3.11
N SER A 57 9.86 -8.65 4.32
CA SER A 57 10.91 -9.46 4.95
C SER A 57 10.58 -9.87 6.38
N LEU A 58 11.11 -11.03 6.74
CA LEU A 58 11.18 -11.49 8.12
C LEU A 58 12.59 -11.27 8.63
N ASN A 59 12.69 -10.47 9.70
CA ASN A 59 13.93 -10.35 10.45
C ASN A 59 13.97 -11.51 11.45
N VAL A 60 14.95 -12.39 11.29
CA VAL A 60 15.10 -13.58 12.11
C VAL A 60 16.51 -13.68 12.67
N VAL A 61 16.63 -14.44 13.75
CA VAL A 61 17.90 -14.81 14.35
C VAL A 61 18.04 -16.32 14.25
N PHE A 62 19.14 -16.75 13.66
CA PHE A 62 19.58 -18.14 13.64
C PHE A 62 20.49 -18.40 14.84
N ASP A 63 20.16 -19.39 15.67
CA ASP A 63 20.98 -19.81 16.82
C ASP A 63 21.43 -21.26 16.61
N GLU A 64 22.74 -21.45 16.38
CA GLU A 64 23.34 -22.77 16.11
C GLU A 64 23.16 -23.76 17.27
N ARG A 65 22.94 -23.27 18.50
CA ARG A 65 22.75 -24.11 19.69
C ARG A 65 21.36 -24.74 19.77
N ARG A 66 20.41 -24.25 18.96
CA ARG A 66 19.00 -24.66 19.00
C ARG A 66 18.62 -25.67 17.91
N THR A 67 19.55 -26.01 17.03
CA THR A 67 19.29 -26.94 15.94
C THR A 67 20.54 -27.71 15.56
N ASN A 68 20.37 -28.92 15.04
CA ASN A 68 21.47 -29.73 14.51
C ASN A 68 21.81 -29.34 13.05
N LYS A 69 21.12 -28.35 12.47
CA LYS A 69 21.34 -27.89 11.09
C LYS A 69 22.33 -26.73 11.06
N THR A 70 23.19 -26.70 10.04
CA THR A 70 24.07 -25.55 9.80
C THR A 70 23.33 -24.43 9.08
N LEU A 71 23.78 -23.18 9.26
CA LEU A 71 23.24 -22.03 8.55
C LEU A 71 23.19 -22.27 7.03
N LYS A 72 24.26 -22.82 6.45
CA LYS A 72 24.36 -23.14 5.02
C LYS A 72 23.29 -24.13 4.58
N SER A 73 23.02 -25.16 5.38
CA SER A 73 21.99 -26.16 5.09
C SER A 73 20.60 -25.53 5.08
N ILE A 74 20.29 -24.67 6.06
CA ILE A 74 18.99 -24.00 6.18
C ILE A 74 18.78 -23.00 5.05
N VAL A 75 19.80 -22.19 4.74
CA VAL A 75 19.74 -21.24 3.62
C VAL A 75 19.48 -21.98 2.31
N ASN A 76 20.13 -23.12 2.08
CA ASN A 76 19.90 -23.93 0.89
C ASN A 76 18.50 -24.56 0.88
N GLU A 77 18.00 -25.07 2.01
CA GLU A 77 16.66 -25.65 2.11
C GLU A 77 15.58 -24.60 1.83
N ILE A 78 15.65 -23.44 2.49
CA ILE A 78 14.66 -22.36 2.36
C ILE A 78 14.71 -21.72 0.97
N SER A 79 15.90 -21.50 0.40
CA SER A 79 16.02 -20.85 -0.92
C SER A 79 15.50 -21.72 -2.07
N ASN A 80 15.47 -23.04 -1.90
CA ASN A 80 14.96 -23.99 -2.89
C ASN A 80 13.48 -24.33 -2.68
N LEU A 81 12.81 -23.72 -1.70
CA LEU A 81 11.37 -23.92 -1.53
C LEU A 81 10.62 -23.39 -2.76
N PRO A 82 9.64 -24.16 -3.29
CA PRO A 82 8.70 -23.62 -4.25
C PRO A 82 7.85 -22.52 -3.59
N GLU A 83 6.94 -21.93 -4.36
CA GLU A 83 5.92 -21.06 -3.78
C GLU A 83 5.16 -21.82 -2.69
N CYS A 84 5.15 -21.27 -1.49
CA CYS A 84 4.68 -21.97 -0.30
C CYS A 84 3.93 -21.01 0.65
N LEU A 85 3.22 -21.62 1.59
CA LEU A 85 2.46 -20.88 2.60
C LEU A 85 3.38 -20.42 3.74
N LEU A 86 3.32 -19.13 4.02
CA LEU A 86 3.82 -18.52 5.26
C LEU A 86 2.64 -18.25 6.19
N GLU A 87 2.57 -18.97 7.30
CA GLU A 87 1.60 -18.73 8.38
C GLU A 87 2.25 -17.81 9.43
N SER A 88 1.60 -16.69 9.70
CA SER A 88 2.07 -15.70 10.68
C SER A 88 0.94 -15.25 11.61
N LYS A 89 1.29 -14.46 12.64
CA LYS A 89 0.27 -13.82 13.49
C LYS A 89 -0.62 -12.81 12.73
N TYR A 90 -0.20 -12.37 11.55
CA TYR A 90 -0.96 -11.50 10.65
C TYR A 90 -1.68 -12.29 9.55
N GLY A 91 -1.87 -13.60 9.73
CA GLY A 91 -2.54 -14.47 8.76
C GLY A 91 -1.57 -15.20 7.83
N ASN A 92 -2.14 -15.71 6.74
CA ASN A 92 -1.49 -16.63 5.81
C ASN A 92 -1.16 -15.92 4.50
N PHE A 93 0.04 -16.16 3.99
CA PHE A 93 0.56 -15.52 2.77
C PHE A 93 1.14 -16.58 1.85
N GLN A 94 0.71 -16.58 0.59
CA GLN A 94 1.32 -17.40 -0.45
C GLN A 94 2.56 -16.68 -1.00
N VAL A 95 3.75 -17.22 -0.73
CA VAL A 95 5.01 -16.50 -0.96
C VAL A 95 6.06 -17.36 -1.64
N LYS A 96 6.97 -16.70 -2.35
CA LYS A 96 8.23 -17.27 -2.82
C LYS A 96 9.40 -16.58 -2.14
N VAL A 97 10.39 -17.34 -1.69
CA VAL A 97 11.63 -16.79 -1.15
C VAL A 97 12.39 -16.13 -2.29
N LYS A 98 12.65 -14.82 -2.15
CA LYS A 98 13.42 -14.02 -3.13
C LYS A 98 14.90 -14.02 -2.78
N ALA A 99 15.24 -13.79 -1.52
CA ALA A 99 16.61 -13.73 -1.05
C ALA A 99 16.70 -14.00 0.46
N ILE A 100 17.85 -14.48 0.91
CA ILE A 100 18.21 -14.53 2.33
C ILE A 100 19.48 -13.72 2.51
N GLN A 101 19.38 -12.63 3.26
CA GLN A 101 20.50 -11.72 3.48
C GLN A 101 21.03 -11.90 4.89
N LYS A 102 22.34 -12.08 5.01
CA LYS A 102 23.04 -12.04 6.29
C LYS A 102 23.21 -10.58 6.71
N VAL A 103 22.65 -10.22 7.86
CA VAL A 103 22.70 -8.84 8.38
C VAL A 103 23.91 -8.68 9.31
N ASN A 104 24.07 -9.57 10.28
CA ASN A 104 25.20 -9.58 11.20
C ASN A 104 25.40 -10.98 11.80
N SER A 105 26.60 -11.29 12.29
CA SER A 105 26.86 -12.47 13.13
C SER A 105 27.60 -12.06 14.38
N TYR A 106 27.22 -12.70 15.49
CA TYR A 106 27.93 -12.61 16.76
C TYR A 106 27.99 -14.01 17.36
N GLU A 107 29.20 -14.56 17.49
CA GLU A 107 29.44 -15.93 17.96
C GLU A 107 28.54 -16.95 17.22
N ASN A 108 27.74 -17.71 17.97
CA ASN A 108 26.84 -18.76 17.47
C ASN A 108 25.48 -18.23 16.98
N ILE A 109 25.32 -16.91 16.92
CA ILE A 109 24.08 -16.23 16.59
C ILE A 109 24.25 -15.43 15.31
N THR A 110 23.39 -15.67 14.31
CA THR A 110 23.41 -14.92 13.05
C THR A 110 22.06 -14.27 12.79
N LYS A 111 22.06 -12.95 12.62
CA LYS A 111 20.87 -12.18 12.21
C LYS A 111 20.72 -12.26 10.69
N LEU A 112 19.53 -12.64 10.25
CA LEU A 112 19.16 -12.78 8.85
C LEU A 112 17.92 -11.95 8.52
N SER A 113 17.83 -11.51 7.28
CA SER A 113 16.61 -10.97 6.67
C SER A 113 16.19 -11.92 5.55
N ILE A 114 15.05 -12.58 5.70
CA ILE A 114 14.48 -13.43 4.64
C ILE A 114 13.48 -12.58 3.87
N LEU A 115 13.78 -12.30 2.62
CA LEU A 115 12.94 -11.52 1.71
C LEU A 115 12.00 -12.46 0.97
N PHE A 116 10.71 -12.18 1.06
CA PHE A 116 9.62 -12.88 0.39
C PHE A 116 9.03 -12.00 -0.69
N ASN A 117 8.55 -12.64 -1.76
CA ASN A 117 7.71 -12.03 -2.77
C ASN A 117 6.34 -12.73 -2.77
N GLU A 118 5.28 -11.97 -2.48
CA GLU A 118 3.90 -12.35 -2.67
C GLU A 118 3.46 -11.90 -4.06
N ARG A 119 3.39 -12.85 -5.00
CA ARG A 119 3.14 -12.56 -6.41
C ARG A 119 1.75 -11.94 -6.63
N ILE A 120 0.75 -12.42 -5.91
CA ILE A 120 -0.64 -11.97 -5.99
C ILE A 120 -1.06 -11.49 -4.60
N PRO A 121 -0.89 -10.19 -4.30
CA PRO A 121 -1.30 -9.61 -3.02
C PRO A 121 -2.79 -9.79 -2.79
N GLN A 122 -3.17 -10.25 -1.60
CA GLN A 122 -4.57 -10.44 -1.23
C GLN A 122 -5.24 -9.10 -0.91
N LEU A 123 -6.11 -8.62 -1.81
CA LEU A 123 -6.91 -7.39 -1.69
C LEU A 123 -8.42 -7.70 -1.78
N ASN A 124 -8.84 -8.80 -1.16
CA ASN A 124 -10.18 -9.40 -1.28
C ASN A 124 -10.95 -9.46 0.04
N ALA A 125 -10.65 -8.57 0.99
CA ALA A 125 -11.39 -8.48 2.24
C ALA A 125 -12.86 -8.09 2.02
N THR A 126 -13.73 -8.46 2.96
CA THR A 126 -15.14 -8.06 2.96
C THR A 126 -15.29 -6.69 3.59
N LEU A 127 -15.85 -5.75 2.82
CA LEU A 127 -16.27 -4.44 3.32
C LEU A 127 -17.69 -4.52 3.85
N LEU A 128 -17.90 -4.09 5.09
CA LEU A 128 -19.24 -3.81 5.63
C LEU A 128 -19.63 -2.38 5.22
N GLY A 129 -20.92 -2.04 5.24
CA GLY A 129 -21.36 -0.68 4.92
C GLY A 129 -20.77 0.38 5.86
N PRO A 130 -20.59 1.63 5.41
CA PRO A 130 -19.96 2.69 6.19
C PRO A 130 -20.79 3.05 7.43
N VAL A 131 -20.13 3.18 8.59
CA VAL A 131 -20.77 3.68 9.82
C VAL A 131 -21.00 5.20 9.74
N GLY A 132 -20.14 5.92 9.02
CA GLY A 132 -20.22 7.37 8.87
C GLY A 132 -19.75 8.17 10.10
N GLY A 133 -19.70 9.49 9.95
CA GLY A 133 -19.24 10.37 11.01
C GLY A 133 -19.01 11.81 10.55
N ASN A 134 -18.46 12.60 11.46
CA ASN A 134 -18.11 14.01 11.22
C ASN A 134 -16.57 14.20 11.05
N GLY A 135 -15.83 13.09 11.04
CA GLY A 135 -14.38 13.10 10.85
C GLY A 135 -13.98 13.18 9.38
N LEU A 136 -12.73 12.82 9.11
CA LEU A 136 -12.27 12.60 7.74
C LEU A 136 -12.91 11.31 7.21
N LEU A 137 -13.64 11.43 6.10
CA LEU A 137 -14.37 10.31 5.48
C LEU A 137 -13.77 9.95 4.12
N ILE A 138 -13.90 8.67 3.74
CA ILE A 138 -13.66 8.20 2.36
C ILE A 138 -14.83 7.31 1.94
N ASP A 139 -15.55 7.67 0.87
CA ASP A 139 -16.79 7.00 0.44
C ASP A 139 -17.82 6.82 1.57
N GLY A 140 -17.86 7.78 2.50
CA GLY A 140 -18.70 7.73 3.69
C GLY A 140 -18.13 6.93 4.87
N TYR A 141 -17.04 6.16 4.69
CA TYR A 141 -16.35 5.48 5.79
C TYR A 141 -15.53 6.48 6.61
N ASP A 142 -15.72 6.47 7.93
CA ASP A 142 -14.93 7.27 8.87
C ASP A 142 -13.62 6.55 9.20
N PHE A 143 -12.49 7.22 8.93
CA PHE A 143 -11.17 6.64 9.15
C PHE A 143 -10.99 6.09 10.57
N LYS A 144 -11.52 6.79 11.58
CA LYS A 144 -11.35 6.40 12.98
C LYS A 144 -12.36 5.35 13.40
N LYS A 145 -13.63 5.46 13.02
CA LYS A 145 -14.67 4.52 13.48
C LYS A 145 -14.67 3.21 12.70
N ASP A 146 -14.55 3.27 11.38
CA ASP A 146 -14.62 2.09 10.52
C ASP A 146 -13.27 1.35 10.47
N PHE A 147 -12.16 2.10 10.50
CA PHE A 147 -10.81 1.53 10.33
C PHE A 147 -9.85 1.73 11.52
N GLY A 148 -10.26 2.41 12.60
CA GLY A 148 -9.36 2.71 13.73
C GLY A 148 -8.13 3.54 13.35
N ILE A 149 -8.17 4.23 12.21
CA ILE A 149 -7.09 5.07 11.71
C ILE A 149 -7.22 6.46 12.36
N VAL A 150 -6.18 6.83 13.10
CA VAL A 150 -6.01 8.18 13.63
C VAL A 150 -5.12 8.98 12.70
N ILE A 151 -5.66 10.05 12.14
CA ILE A 151 -4.91 11.01 11.33
C ILE A 151 -4.13 11.94 12.26
N ARG A 152 -2.81 11.96 12.11
CA ARG A 152 -1.91 12.79 12.91
C ARG A 152 -1.64 14.14 12.28
N LYS A 153 -1.53 14.14 10.95
CA LYS A 153 -1.23 15.32 10.16
C LYS A 153 -1.88 15.16 8.81
N VAL A 154 -2.54 16.23 8.38
CA VAL A 154 -2.97 16.44 7.00
C VAL A 154 -2.03 17.47 6.43
N LYS A 155 -1.39 17.18 5.30
CA LYS A 155 -0.64 18.22 4.61
C LYS A 155 -1.64 19.14 3.91
N PRO A 156 -1.56 20.47 4.12
CA PRO A 156 -2.54 21.38 3.56
C PRO A 156 -2.59 21.26 2.05
N LEU A 157 -3.82 21.36 1.54
CA LEU A 157 -4.12 21.50 0.13
C LEU A 157 -3.78 22.91 -0.38
N ASP A 158 -3.07 23.75 0.37
CA ASP A 158 -2.87 25.16 0.02
C ASP A 158 -1.98 25.38 -1.23
N TYR A 159 -1.31 24.33 -1.72
CA TYR A 159 -0.44 24.42 -2.90
C TYR A 159 -1.23 24.28 -4.20
N VAL A 160 -1.03 25.25 -5.09
CA VAL A 160 -1.48 25.18 -6.49
C VAL A 160 -0.66 24.09 -7.21
N PRO A 161 -1.30 23.10 -7.85
CA PRO A 161 -0.56 22.03 -8.54
C PRO A 161 0.31 22.58 -9.69
N ILE A 162 1.44 21.94 -9.96
CA ILE A 162 2.39 22.39 -10.99
C ILE A 162 1.74 22.29 -12.38
N THR A 163 1.91 23.30 -13.22
CA THR A 163 1.48 23.28 -14.63
C THR A 163 2.20 22.17 -15.39
N LYS A 164 1.46 21.44 -16.21
CA LYS A 164 2.05 20.40 -17.05
C LYS A 164 2.90 21.05 -18.14
N GLN A 165 4.07 20.48 -18.40
CA GLN A 165 4.93 20.94 -19.49
C GLN A 165 4.46 20.29 -20.80
N LEU A 166 4.33 21.07 -21.88
CA LEU A 166 4.03 20.51 -23.20
C LEU A 166 5.29 19.85 -23.78
N SER A 167 5.18 18.59 -24.16
CA SER A 167 6.23 17.86 -24.88
C SER A 167 6.22 18.26 -26.35
N THR A 168 6.91 19.34 -26.72
CA THR A 168 7.11 19.73 -28.13
C THR A 168 8.44 19.17 -28.65
N THR A 169 8.43 18.44 -29.76
CA THR A 169 9.64 17.88 -30.40
C THR A 169 10.34 18.86 -31.36
N VAL A 170 9.93 20.14 -31.37
CA VAL A 170 10.50 21.16 -32.25
C VAL A 170 11.83 21.65 -31.68
N PHE A 171 12.88 21.62 -32.51
CA PHE A 171 14.21 22.12 -32.12
C PHE A 171 14.14 23.64 -31.93
N ASN A 172 14.61 24.12 -30.76
CA ASN A 172 14.77 25.54 -30.43
C ASN A 172 13.48 26.35 -30.10
N THR A 173 12.40 25.70 -29.64
CA THR A 173 11.25 26.40 -29.02
C THR A 173 11.36 26.43 -27.50
N SER A 174 11.06 27.59 -26.89
CA SER A 174 10.97 27.74 -25.43
C SER A 174 9.97 26.73 -24.85
N GLN A 175 10.24 26.21 -23.65
CA GLN A 175 9.34 25.27 -22.96
C GLN A 175 7.96 25.90 -22.77
N ILE A 176 6.98 25.48 -23.57
CA ILE A 176 5.60 25.98 -23.48
C ILE A 176 4.91 25.22 -22.35
N LEU A 177 4.26 25.94 -21.45
CA LEU A 177 3.44 25.36 -20.39
C LEU A 177 2.02 25.10 -20.91
N SER A 178 1.43 23.98 -20.50
CA SER A 178 0.01 23.69 -20.74
C SER A 178 -0.86 24.50 -19.78
N ASP A 179 -2.10 24.79 -20.19
CA ASP A 179 -3.14 25.30 -19.30
C ASP A 179 -3.59 24.27 -18.25
N HIS A 180 -3.26 22.99 -18.48
CA HIS A 180 -3.54 21.90 -17.56
C HIS A 180 -2.47 21.74 -16.48
N ARG A 181 -2.89 21.26 -15.32
CA ARG A 181 -2.02 21.04 -14.15
C ARG A 181 -1.98 19.56 -13.79
N ASN A 182 -0.87 19.16 -13.18
CA ASN A 182 -0.74 17.82 -12.59
C ASN A 182 -1.74 17.64 -11.44
N PHE A 183 -2.02 16.38 -11.09
CA PHE A 183 -2.86 16.06 -9.93
C PHE A 183 -2.26 16.64 -8.65
N LYS A 184 -3.16 17.04 -7.75
CA LYS A 184 -2.78 17.43 -6.40
C LYS A 184 -2.64 16.18 -5.55
N VAL A 185 -1.70 16.15 -4.61
CA VAL A 185 -1.51 15.00 -3.71
C VAL A 185 -2.00 15.37 -2.32
N PHE A 186 -2.99 14.64 -1.83
CA PHE A 186 -3.46 14.68 -0.45
C PHE A 186 -2.65 13.71 0.38
N GLU A 187 -1.81 14.26 1.26
CA GLU A 187 -0.88 13.51 2.08
C GLU A 187 -1.38 13.44 3.52
N LEU A 188 -1.58 12.21 4.00
CA LEU A 188 -2.07 11.89 5.34
C LEU A 188 -1.03 11.07 6.10
N ASP A 189 -0.65 11.55 7.28
CA ASP A 189 0.13 10.77 8.24
C ASP A 189 -0.82 10.01 9.16
N CYS A 190 -0.88 8.70 8.98
CA CYS A 190 -1.84 7.81 9.62
C CYS A 190 -1.18 6.95 10.71
N ALA A 191 -1.95 6.62 11.74
CA ALA A 191 -1.58 5.58 12.69
C ALA A 191 -2.78 4.71 13.07
N MET A 192 -2.55 3.42 13.26
CA MET A 192 -3.55 2.45 13.74
C MET A 192 -3.00 1.75 14.97
N ALA A 193 -3.85 1.51 15.96
CA ALA A 193 -3.50 0.80 17.18
C ALA A 193 -4.65 -0.13 17.57
N TYR A 194 -4.33 -1.41 17.74
CA TYR A 194 -5.31 -2.46 18.06
C TYR A 194 -4.86 -3.31 19.24
N SER A 195 -5.81 -4.05 19.81
CA SER A 195 -5.56 -4.94 20.93
C SER A 195 -4.83 -6.23 20.48
N SER A 196 -5.09 -6.68 19.25
CA SER A 196 -4.52 -7.90 18.69
C SER A 196 -3.97 -7.72 17.27
N ALA A 197 -2.97 -8.54 16.91
CA ALA A 197 -2.41 -8.57 15.56
C ALA A 197 -3.43 -9.02 14.50
N SER A 198 -4.41 -9.85 14.88
CA SER A 198 -5.47 -10.33 13.99
C SER A 198 -6.43 -9.20 13.62
N GLU A 199 -6.92 -8.44 14.62
CA GLU A 199 -7.77 -7.27 14.38
C GLU A 199 -7.07 -6.21 13.54
N LEU A 200 -5.76 -6.01 13.80
CA LEU A 200 -4.94 -5.09 13.03
C LEU A 200 -4.86 -5.50 11.56
N LYS A 201 -4.61 -6.79 11.27
CA LYS A 201 -4.58 -7.32 9.91
C LYS A 201 -5.93 -7.16 9.23
N GLU A 202 -7.00 -7.62 9.87
CA GLU A 202 -8.35 -7.60 9.31
C GLU A 202 -8.75 -6.17 8.92
N THR A 203 -8.56 -5.22 9.84
CA THR A 203 -8.93 -3.83 9.55
C THR A 203 -8.04 -3.20 8.48
N THR A 204 -6.74 -3.52 8.49
CA THR A 204 -5.82 -3.08 7.44
C THR A 204 -6.24 -3.62 6.07
N ASP A 205 -6.68 -4.88 5.98
CA ASP A 205 -7.13 -5.46 4.71
C ASP A 205 -8.44 -4.87 4.22
N LYS A 206 -9.39 -4.58 5.13
CA LYS A 206 -10.61 -3.84 4.80
C LYS A 206 -10.26 -2.49 4.20
N PHE A 207 -9.35 -1.75 4.83
CA PHE A 207 -8.92 -0.45 4.32
C PHE A 207 -8.25 -0.56 2.94
N LYS A 208 -7.37 -1.55 2.74
CA LYS A 208 -6.76 -1.82 1.43
C LYS A 208 -7.79 -2.20 0.37
N LYS A 209 -8.79 -2.99 0.71
CA LYS A 209 -9.87 -3.36 -0.20
C LYS A 209 -10.63 -2.13 -0.66
N LEU A 210 -10.99 -1.22 0.25
CA LEU A 210 -11.68 0.03 -0.11
C LEU A 210 -10.87 0.83 -1.12
N LEU A 211 -9.57 0.98 -0.86
CA LEU A 211 -8.65 1.71 -1.73
C LEU A 211 -8.35 0.99 -3.06
N SER A 212 -8.68 -0.30 -3.17
CA SER A 212 -8.44 -1.09 -4.37
C SER A 212 -9.66 -1.26 -5.27
N LEU A 213 -10.81 -0.65 -4.92
CA LEU A 213 -12.00 -0.65 -5.77
C LEU A 213 -11.81 0.29 -6.96
N GLY A 214 -12.38 -0.06 -8.11
CA GLY A 214 -12.45 0.80 -9.28
C GLY A 214 -13.34 2.01 -9.09
N GLY A 215 -13.13 3.01 -9.93
CA GLY A 215 -13.70 4.35 -9.84
C GLY A 215 -13.01 5.25 -8.82
N TYR A 216 -13.32 6.55 -8.91
CA TYR A 216 -12.87 7.52 -7.93
C TYR A 216 -13.45 7.22 -6.55
N ARG A 217 -12.62 7.39 -5.53
CA ARG A 217 -13.05 7.42 -4.14
C ARG A 217 -13.30 8.89 -3.76
N VAL A 218 -14.27 9.16 -2.92
CA VAL A 218 -14.60 10.52 -2.47
C VAL A 218 -14.06 10.73 -1.07
N ILE A 219 -13.04 11.58 -0.93
CA ILE A 219 -12.54 11.99 0.39
C ILE A 219 -13.22 13.27 0.85
N THR A 220 -13.77 13.26 2.06
CA THR A 220 -14.39 14.44 2.68
C THR A 220 -13.56 14.90 3.86
N PHE A 221 -13.12 16.16 3.81
CA PHE A 221 -12.30 16.81 4.83
C PHE A 221 -12.77 18.25 5.00
N GLU A 222 -13.02 18.68 6.23
CA GLU A 222 -13.45 20.06 6.56
C GLU A 222 -14.68 20.54 5.75
N ASN A 223 -15.65 19.64 5.51
CA ASN A 223 -16.86 19.85 4.70
C ASN A 223 -16.63 20.03 3.18
N GLU A 224 -15.42 19.82 2.70
CA GLU A 224 -15.11 19.75 1.29
C GLU A 224 -14.92 18.30 0.85
N SER A 225 -15.46 17.96 -0.32
CA SER A 225 -15.34 16.63 -0.90
C SER A 225 -14.48 16.68 -2.16
N TYR A 226 -13.59 15.71 -2.30
CA TYR A 226 -12.65 15.61 -3.40
C TYR A 226 -12.67 14.21 -4.00
N ASN A 227 -12.68 14.14 -5.33
CA ASN A 227 -12.45 12.87 -6.02
C ASN A 227 -10.97 12.51 -5.95
N CYS A 228 -10.68 11.27 -5.55
CA CYS A 228 -9.34 10.81 -5.33
C CYS A 228 -9.12 9.35 -5.73
N PHE A 229 -7.87 8.97 -5.92
CA PHE A 229 -7.46 7.61 -6.24
C PHE A 229 -6.02 7.35 -5.78
N LEU A 230 -5.70 6.07 -5.58
CA LEU A 230 -4.41 5.62 -5.07
C LEU A 230 -3.53 5.07 -6.20
N THR A 231 -2.25 5.44 -6.22
CA THR A 231 -1.26 4.92 -7.19
C THR A 231 -0.11 4.20 -6.51
N GLU A 232 0.52 4.81 -5.50
CA GLU A 232 1.76 4.30 -4.89
C GLU A 232 1.54 3.23 -3.80
N GLY A 233 0.30 2.97 -3.40
CA GLY A 233 0.04 2.15 -2.22
C GLY A 233 0.49 2.87 -0.94
N PHE A 234 0.85 2.12 0.08
CA PHE A 234 1.46 2.67 1.29
C PHE A 234 2.36 1.66 1.99
N LYS A 235 3.36 2.20 2.69
CA LYS A 235 4.34 1.45 3.47
C LYS A 235 4.03 1.51 4.94
N VAL A 236 3.98 0.35 5.58
CA VAL A 236 3.64 0.19 6.99
C VAL A 236 4.90 0.05 7.83
N VAL A 237 5.02 0.89 8.86
CA VAL A 237 6.08 0.85 9.86
C VAL A 237 5.49 0.46 11.20
N PHE A 238 6.02 -0.61 11.79
CA PHE A 238 5.66 -1.04 13.15
C PHE A 238 6.37 -0.14 14.18
N VAL A 239 5.59 0.43 15.11
CA VAL A 239 6.11 1.25 16.23
C VAL A 239 5.89 0.56 17.58
N GLY A 240 5.45 -0.69 17.53
CA GLY A 240 5.18 -1.57 18.66
C GLY A 240 4.57 -2.86 18.12
N GLU A 241 4.07 -3.71 19.00
CA GLU A 241 3.54 -5.00 18.57
C GLU A 241 2.24 -4.88 17.75
N ASN A 242 1.34 -3.98 18.17
CA ASN A 242 0.01 -3.79 17.58
C ASN A 242 -0.23 -2.33 17.16
N VAL A 243 0.83 -1.56 16.97
CA VAL A 243 0.77 -0.16 16.54
C VAL A 243 1.54 0.00 15.26
N ILE A 244 0.85 0.50 14.23
CA ILE A 244 1.45 0.79 12.94
C ILE A 244 1.29 2.26 12.58
N LYS A 245 2.23 2.76 11.78
CA LYS A 245 2.18 4.06 11.13
C LYS A 245 2.39 3.87 9.64
N PHE A 246 1.72 4.69 8.85
CA PHE A 246 1.92 4.73 7.41
C PHE A 246 1.58 6.12 6.90
N LYS A 247 2.10 6.43 5.73
CA LYS A 247 1.76 7.63 4.98
C LYS A 247 0.88 7.24 3.82
N LEU A 248 -0.28 7.90 3.71
CA LEU A 248 -1.21 7.70 2.62
C LEU A 248 -1.13 8.90 1.68
N LEU A 249 -0.94 8.61 0.39
CA LEU A 249 -0.86 9.60 -0.68
C LEU A 249 -1.99 9.35 -1.65
N LEU A 250 -2.96 10.27 -1.70
CA LEU A 250 -4.09 10.18 -2.62
C LEU A 250 -3.95 11.27 -3.67
N ASN A 251 -4.00 10.89 -4.94
CA ASN A 251 -4.09 11.87 -6.01
C ASN A 251 -5.52 12.40 -6.05
N ILE A 252 -5.67 13.71 -5.95
CA ILE A 252 -6.94 14.40 -6.02
C ILE A 252 -7.08 15.03 -7.40
N THR A 253 -8.25 14.79 -8.00
CA THR A 253 -8.72 15.61 -9.11
C THR A 253 -9.42 16.83 -8.53
N ALA A 254 -9.08 18.02 -9.02
CA ALA A 254 -9.88 19.19 -8.68
C ALA A 254 -11.30 18.91 -9.15
N ASN A 255 -12.31 19.19 -8.31
CA ASN A 255 -13.69 19.19 -8.77
C ASN A 255 -13.78 20.23 -9.90
N PHE A 256 -13.73 19.77 -11.15
CA PHE A 256 -14.57 20.38 -12.15
C PHE A 256 -15.98 20.04 -11.70
N VAL A 257 -16.57 20.92 -10.91
CA VAL A 257 -18.02 21.06 -10.96
C VAL A 257 -18.25 21.41 -12.42
N ASP A 258 -18.64 20.42 -13.21
CA ASP A 258 -19.17 20.65 -14.55
C ASP A 258 -20.46 21.41 -14.30
N SER A 259 -20.35 22.73 -14.14
CA SER A 259 -21.47 23.64 -14.09
C SER A 259 -22.13 23.49 -15.44
N GLY A 260 -23.21 22.69 -15.45
CA GLY A 260 -23.72 22.01 -16.63
C GLY A 260 -23.65 22.83 -17.89
N PHE A 261 -23.04 22.25 -18.91
CA PHE A 261 -23.43 22.57 -20.28
C PHE A 261 -24.84 22.01 -20.49
N VAL A 262 -25.84 22.73 -19.99
CA VAL A 262 -27.21 22.58 -20.47
C VAL A 262 -27.16 23.03 -21.91
N ALA A 263 -27.24 22.08 -22.84
CA ALA A 263 -27.51 22.38 -24.24
C ALA A 263 -28.93 22.99 -24.31
N SER A 264 -29.04 24.29 -24.05
CA SER A 264 -30.22 25.08 -24.40
C SER A 264 -30.31 25.11 -25.92
N GLY A 265 -31.40 24.56 -26.43
CA GLY A 265 -31.55 24.15 -27.81
C GLY A 265 -31.39 25.22 -28.88
N PHE A 266 -31.08 24.73 -30.07
CA PHE A 266 -31.45 25.36 -31.32
C PHE A 266 -32.52 24.48 -31.97
N VAL A 267 -33.78 24.87 -31.77
CA VAL A 267 -34.84 24.57 -32.72
C VAL A 267 -34.82 25.72 -33.71
N ASN A 268 -34.50 25.43 -34.97
CA ASN A 268 -34.96 26.20 -36.11
C ASN A 268 -35.89 25.29 -36.92
#